data_AF-A0A2T3NLX8-F1
#
_entry.id   AF-A0A2T3NLX8-F1
#
_cell.length_a   1.000
_cell.length_b   1.000
_cell.length_c   1.000
_cell.angle_alpha   90.00
_cell.angle_beta   90.00
_cell.angle_gamma   90.00
#
_symmetry.space_group_name_H-M   'P 1'
#
loop_
_entity.id
_entity.type
_entity.pdbx_description
1 polymer ?
#
loop_
_entity_poly.entity_id
_entity_poly.type
_entity_poly.pdbx_seq_one_letter_code
_entity_poly.pdbx_strand_id
1 'polypeptide(L)'
;MSSYQIRVSLKQVLDDRTLLTTICLSVVIGYVFWSLFPCNIITAKHRNTIAWFNILLIYPVLEEVAFRGTIQEELLKLSGLNEVHYGVSKANFITSVLFAGFHIIYQPAWLVSLILLPSLVLGFFKERYATILVPIGLHILFNLVFLLSRLANTCS
;
A
#
# COMPACT_ATOMS: atom_id res chain seq x y z
N MET A 1 -20.45 -13.14 18.08
CA MET A 1 -19.58 -11.97 17.83
C MET A 1 -18.43 -12.03 18.82
N SER A 2 -17.32 -12.67 18.43
CA SER A 2 -16.15 -12.80 19.29
C SER A 2 -15.18 -11.67 18.95
N SER A 3 -14.97 -10.76 19.89
CA SER A 3 -13.93 -9.73 19.85
C SER A 3 -12.55 -10.39 19.95
N TYR A 4 -12.10 -11.03 18.89
CA TYR A 4 -10.74 -11.55 18.80
C TYR A 4 -9.82 -10.39 18.39
N GLN A 5 -9.52 -9.51 19.35
CA GLN A 5 -8.42 -8.55 19.23
C GLN A 5 -7.12 -9.36 19.22
N ILE A 6 -6.68 -9.81 18.05
CA ILE A 6 -5.33 -10.35 17.86
C ILE A 6 -4.38 -9.19 18.15
N ARG A 7 -3.90 -9.11 19.40
CA ARG A 7 -2.79 -8.23 19.76
C ARG A 7 -1.55 -8.77 19.05
N VAL A 8 -1.31 -8.30 17.84
CA VAL A 8 -0.03 -8.48 17.15
C VAL A 8 1.05 -7.87 18.05
N SER A 9 2.00 -8.69 18.48
CA SER A 9 3.11 -8.21 19.30
C SER A 9 4.09 -7.41 18.45
N LEU A 10 4.58 -6.27 18.96
CA LEU A 10 5.66 -5.51 18.32
C LEU A 10 6.87 -6.40 18.01
N LYS A 11 7.19 -7.35 18.90
CA LYS A 11 8.29 -8.30 18.69
C LYS A 11 8.05 -9.17 17.46
N GLN A 12 6.82 -9.65 17.26
CA GLN A 12 6.46 -10.45 16.09
C GLN A 12 6.60 -9.65 14.79
N VAL A 13 6.22 -8.38 14.79
CA VAL A 13 6.37 -7.49 13.63
C VAL A 13 7.84 -7.26 13.30
N LEU A 14 8.67 -7.02 14.33
CA LEU A 14 10.09 -6.73 14.17
C LEU A 14 10.91 -7.95 13.73
N ASP A 15 10.52 -9.16 14.16
CA ASP A 15 11.21 -10.40 13.80
C ASP A 15 10.74 -10.96 12.42
N ASP A 16 9.75 -10.32 11.79
CA ASP A 16 9.19 -10.78 10.52
C ASP A 16 10.10 -10.41 9.33
N ARG A 17 10.86 -11.41 8.87
CA ARG A 17 11.75 -11.28 7.71
C ARG A 17 11.04 -10.89 6.43
N THR A 18 9.80 -11.33 6.22
CA THR A 18 9.03 -10.98 5.02
C THR A 18 8.71 -9.49 5.04
N LEU A 19 8.25 -8.97 6.19
CA LEU A 19 7.99 -7.54 6.36
C LEU A 19 9.26 -6.69 6.19
N LEU A 20 10.36 -7.08 6.85
CA LEU A 20 11.64 -6.39 6.72
C LEU A 20 12.14 -6.39 5.27
N THR A 21 12.01 -7.52 4.58
CA THR A 21 12.39 -7.63 3.16
C THR A 21 11.54 -6.70 2.29
N THR A 22 10.22 -6.62 2.53
CA THR A 22 9.34 -5.67 1.83
C THR A 22 9.76 -4.22 2.07
N ILE A 23 10.07 -3.85 3.31
CA ILE A 23 10.52 -2.50 3.66
C ILE A 23 11.83 -2.19 2.92
N CYS A 24 12.85 -3.04 3.04
CA CYS A 24 14.14 -2.85 2.37
C CYS A 24 13.98 -2.79 0.85
N LEU A 25 13.21 -3.70 0.26
CA LEU A 25 12.96 -3.76 -1.18
C LEU A 25 12.26 -2.50 -1.67
N SER A 26 11.29 -1.96 -0.92
CA SER A 26 10.61 -0.73 -1.29
C SER A 26 11.58 0.45 -1.38
N VAL A 27 12.50 0.59 -0.41
CA VAL A 27 13.53 1.63 -0.41
C VAL A 27 14.48 1.46 -1.60
N VAL A 28 14.93 0.22 -1.87
CA VAL A 28 15.79 -0.08 -3.01
C VAL A 28 15.09 0.25 -4.33
N ILE A 29 13.83 -0.14 -4.51
CA ILE A 29 13.03 0.20 -5.69
C ILE A 29 12.91 1.72 -5.83
N GLY A 30 12.61 2.44 -4.74
CA GLY A 30 12.55 3.90 -4.76
C GLY A 30 13.86 4.55 -5.19
N TYR A 31 14.99 4.06 -4.70
CA TYR A 31 16.31 4.54 -5.11
C TYR A 31 16.63 4.25 -6.58
N VAL A 32 16.32 3.03 -7.06
CA VAL A 32 16.45 2.67 -8.47
C VAL A 32 15.56 3.56 -9.34
N PHE A 33 14.32 3.78 -8.92
CA PHE A 33 13.38 4.64 -9.63
C PHE A 33 13.86 6.08 -9.68
N TRP A 34 14.40 6.61 -8.57
CA TRP A 34 15.06 7.91 -8.51
C TRP A 34 16.21 8.03 -9.52
N SER A 35 17.07 7.01 -9.58
CA SER A 35 18.25 6.98 -10.44
C SER A 35 17.91 6.89 -11.94
N LEU A 36 16.92 6.06 -12.30
CA LEU A 36 16.56 5.79 -13.70
C LEU A 36 15.66 6.87 -14.32
N PHE A 37 14.92 7.60 -13.49
CA PHE A 37 13.93 8.58 -13.94
C PHE A 37 14.15 9.92 -13.21
N PRO A 38 15.20 10.67 -13.57
CA PRO A 38 15.60 11.88 -12.88
C PRO A 38 14.71 13.10 -13.18
N CYS A 39 13.47 12.91 -13.61
CA CYS A 39 12.58 14.02 -13.91
C CYS A 39 11.50 14.19 -12.85
N ASN A 40 11.45 15.39 -12.27
CA ASN A 40 10.42 15.75 -11.30
C ASN A 40 9.06 15.94 -11.99
N ILE A 41 8.13 15.04 -11.66
CA ILE A 41 6.73 15.08 -12.07
C ILE A 41 5.81 15.67 -10.98
N ILE A 42 6.34 15.95 -9.79
CA ILE A 42 5.63 16.63 -8.71
C ILE A 42 5.56 18.12 -9.01
N THR A 43 4.42 18.52 -9.57
CA THR A 43 4.11 19.92 -9.88
C THR A 43 4.12 20.81 -8.63
N ALA A 44 4.28 22.13 -8.82
CA ALA A 44 4.26 23.11 -7.73
C ALA A 44 2.99 23.03 -6.85
N LYS A 45 1.87 22.56 -7.41
CA LYS A 45 0.58 22.35 -6.72
C LYS A 45 0.68 21.32 -5.60
N HIS A 46 1.61 20.37 -5.69
CA HIS A 46 1.82 19.31 -4.69
C HIS A 46 2.90 19.65 -3.66
N ARG A 47 3.45 20.88 -3.67
CA ARG A 47 4.49 21.34 -2.73
C ARG A 47 3.93 22.15 -1.55
N ASN A 48 2.69 21.88 -1.12
CA ASN A 48 2.13 22.45 0.11
C ASN A 48 2.03 21.36 1.18
N THR A 49 2.37 21.68 2.42
CA THR A 49 2.28 20.82 3.61
C THR A 49 0.94 20.11 3.76
N ILE A 50 -0.18 20.76 3.41
CA ILE A 50 -1.52 20.14 3.46
C ILE A 50 -1.64 18.98 2.47
N ALA A 51 -1.11 19.14 1.24
CA ALA A 51 -1.15 18.08 0.24
C ALA A 51 -0.32 16.86 0.68
N TRP A 52 0.83 17.10 1.31
CA TRP A 52 1.68 16.06 1.85
C TRP A 52 1.03 15.33 3.02
N PHE A 53 0.42 16.07 3.94
CA PHE A 53 -0.32 15.50 5.05
C PHE A 53 -1.47 14.61 4.56
N ASN A 54 -2.19 15.04 3.52
CA ASN A 54 -3.25 14.24 2.93
C ASN A 54 -2.72 12.96 2.26
N ILE A 55 -1.70 13.06 1.40
CA ILE A 55 -1.13 11.91 0.66
C ILE A 55 -0.43 10.91 1.59
N LEU A 56 0.23 11.39 2.64
CA LEU A 56 1.01 10.54 3.54
C LEU A 56 0.23 10.01 4.73
N LEU A 57 -0.86 10.65 5.17
CA LEU A 57 -1.55 10.24 6.40
C LEU A 57 -3.04 10.03 6.17
N ILE A 58 -3.75 11.06 5.72
CA ILE A 58 -5.23 11.00 5.67
C ILE A 58 -5.72 9.99 4.62
N TYR A 59 -5.26 10.09 3.38
CA TYR A 59 -5.70 9.19 2.31
C TYR A 59 -5.30 7.74 2.57
N PRO A 60 -4.04 7.39 2.93
CA PRO A 60 -3.68 6.01 3.25
C PRO A 60 -4.57 5.41 4.34
N VAL A 61 -4.88 6.16 5.41
CA VAL A 61 -5.75 5.65 6.47
C VAL A 61 -7.17 5.40 5.95
N LEU A 62 -7.76 6.36 5.23
CA LEU A 62 -9.11 6.20 4.68
C LEU A 62 -9.19 5.05 3.67
N GLU A 63 -8.19 4.94 2.81
CA GLU A 63 -8.09 3.89 1.80
C GLU A 63 -7.94 2.51 2.43
N GLU A 64 -7.05 2.33 3.41
CA GLU A 64 -6.92 1.04 4.08
C GLU A 64 -8.17 0.68 4.91
N VAL A 65 -8.84 1.64 5.53
CA VAL A 65 -10.13 1.40 6.22
C VAL A 65 -11.20 0.94 5.22
N ALA A 66 -11.33 1.62 4.08
CA ALA A 66 -12.33 1.28 3.07
C ALA A 66 -12.02 -0.07 2.40
N PHE A 67 -10.81 -0.24 1.88
CA PHE A 67 -10.48 -1.41 1.08
C PHE A 67 -10.08 -2.62 1.93
N ARG A 68 -9.25 -2.47 2.97
CA ARG A 68 -8.81 -3.61 3.81
C ARG A 68 -9.69 -3.86 5.00
N GLY A 69 -10.18 -2.79 5.63
CA GLY A 69 -11.04 -2.87 6.81
C GLY A 69 -12.48 -3.25 6.48
N THR A 70 -12.96 -2.89 5.28
CA THR A 70 -14.34 -3.19 4.83
C THR A 70 -14.35 -4.20 3.70
N ILE A 71 -13.90 -3.83 2.49
CA ILE A 71 -14.11 -4.67 1.30
C ILE A 71 -13.43 -6.04 1.44
N GLN A 72 -12.12 -6.08 1.71
CA GLN A 72 -11.39 -7.35 1.84
C GLN A 72 -11.92 -8.18 3.02
N GLU A 73 -12.23 -7.53 4.15
CA GLU A 73 -12.77 -8.20 5.34
C GLU A 73 -14.12 -8.86 5.06
N GLU A 74 -15.03 -8.20 4.34
CA GLU A 74 -16.31 -8.79 3.93
C GLU A 74 -16.11 -9.93 2.91
N LEU A 75 -15.21 -9.76 1.95
CA LEU A 75 -14.91 -10.82 0.97
C LEU A 75 -14.30 -12.06 1.62
N LEU A 76 -13.48 -11.90 2.67
CA LEU A 76 -12.89 -13.03 3.41
C LEU A 76 -13.93 -13.88 4.15
N LYS A 77 -15.13 -13.35 4.41
CA LYS A 77 -16.23 -14.12 5.01
C LYS A 77 -16.97 -15.01 4.02
N LEU A 78 -16.76 -14.79 2.71
CA LEU A 78 -17.42 -15.56 1.65
C LEU A 78 -16.64 -16.86 1.36
N SER A 79 -17.37 -17.98 1.31
CA SER A 79 -16.79 -19.29 1.01
C SER A 79 -16.04 -19.29 -0.32
N GLY A 80 -14.80 -19.79 -0.32
CA GLY A 80 -13.96 -19.90 -1.51
C GLY A 80 -13.19 -18.63 -1.87
N LEU A 81 -13.47 -17.48 -1.23
CA LEU A 81 -12.70 -16.23 -1.45
C LEU A 81 -11.55 -16.03 -0.46
N ASN A 82 -11.60 -16.70 0.67
CA ASN A 82 -10.50 -16.80 1.63
C ASN A 82 -9.41 -17.81 1.24
N GLU A 83 -9.60 -18.54 0.13
CA GLU A 83 -8.60 -19.46 -0.41
C GLU A 83 -7.36 -18.69 -0.90
N VAL A 84 -6.20 -19.10 -0.39
CA VAL A 84 -4.91 -18.49 -0.69
C VAL A 84 -4.17 -19.30 -1.75
N HIS A 85 -3.77 -18.64 -2.84
CA HIS A 85 -2.93 -19.21 -3.90
C HIS A 85 -1.66 -18.38 -4.04
N TYR A 86 -0.49 -19.01 -3.98
CA TYR A 86 0.83 -18.34 -4.04
C TYR A 86 0.98 -17.16 -3.05
N GLY A 87 0.35 -17.25 -1.88
CA GLY A 87 0.37 -16.20 -0.87
C GLY A 87 -0.64 -15.07 -1.08
N VAL A 88 -1.51 -15.14 -2.08
CA VAL A 88 -2.57 -14.15 -2.35
C VAL A 88 -3.93 -14.83 -2.29
N SER A 89 -4.83 -14.32 -1.43
CA SER A 89 -6.23 -14.78 -1.45
C SER A 89 -7.02 -14.17 -2.61
N LYS A 90 -8.11 -14.82 -3.03
CA LYS A 90 -9.03 -14.21 -4.01
C LYS A 90 -9.63 -12.90 -3.47
N ALA A 91 -9.90 -12.81 -2.17
CA ALA A 91 -10.36 -11.58 -1.52
C ALA A 91 -9.35 -10.43 -1.67
N ASN A 92 -8.07 -10.68 -1.42
CA ASN A 92 -6.99 -9.70 -1.62
C ASN A 92 -6.87 -9.31 -3.10
N PHE A 93 -6.89 -10.28 -4.01
CA PHE A 93 -6.78 -10.03 -5.43
C PHE A 93 -7.91 -9.11 -5.94
N ILE A 94 -9.17 -9.45 -5.63
CA ILE A 94 -10.34 -8.64 -6.02
C ILE A 94 -10.25 -7.25 -5.40
N THR A 95 -9.94 -7.15 -4.11
CA THR A 95 -9.80 -5.85 -3.43
C THR A 95 -8.70 -5.01 -4.08
N SER A 96 -7.59 -5.62 -4.48
CA SER A 96 -6.48 -4.93 -5.13
C SER A 96 -6.81 -4.45 -6.53
N VAL A 97 -7.58 -5.22 -7.30
CA VAL A 97 -8.12 -4.78 -8.59
C VAL A 97 -9.05 -3.58 -8.42
N LEU A 98 -9.95 -3.62 -7.42
CA LEU A 98 -10.85 -2.50 -7.12
C LEU A 98 -10.07 -1.25 -6.69
N PHE A 99 -9.08 -1.41 -5.82
CA PHE A 99 -8.22 -0.33 -5.34
C PHE A 99 -7.46 0.33 -6.50
N ALA A 100 -6.81 -0.46 -7.35
CA ALA A 100 -6.10 0.05 -8.51
C ALA A 100 -7.06 0.67 -9.55
N GLY A 101 -8.26 0.11 -9.71
CA GLY A 101 -9.31 0.65 -10.58
C GLY A 101 -9.82 2.02 -10.13
N PHE A 102 -9.98 2.24 -8.82
CA PHE A 102 -10.38 3.55 -8.27
C PHE A 102 -9.37 4.65 -8.62
N HIS A 103 -8.09 4.31 -8.72
CA HIS A 103 -7.04 5.25 -9.09
C HIS A 103 -7.08 5.71 -10.55
N ILE A 104 -7.75 4.97 -11.45
CA ILE A 104 -7.91 5.38 -12.87
C ILE A 104 -8.66 6.71 -12.98
N ILE A 105 -9.52 7.03 -12.02
CA ILE A 105 -10.31 8.26 -11.99
C ILE A 105 -9.39 9.49 -11.89
N TYR A 106 -8.26 9.35 -11.18
CA TYR A 106 -7.37 10.46 -10.84
C TYR A 106 -5.96 10.31 -11.40
N GLN A 107 -5.60 9.16 -11.97
CA GLN A 107 -4.28 8.83 -12.45
C GLN A 107 -4.32 8.21 -13.86
N PRO A 108 -3.29 8.44 -14.69
CA PRO A 108 -3.14 7.77 -15.98
C PRO A 108 -3.21 6.23 -15.85
N ALA A 109 -3.94 5.59 -16.77
CA ALA A 109 -4.17 4.14 -16.76
C ALA A 109 -2.88 3.29 -16.77
N TRP A 110 -1.77 3.80 -17.32
CA TRP A 110 -0.49 3.08 -17.34
C TRP A 110 0.15 2.95 -15.94
N LEU A 111 -0.24 3.80 -14.97
CA LEU A 111 0.20 3.70 -13.58
C LEU A 111 -0.54 2.62 -12.77
N VAL A 112 -1.62 2.06 -13.31
CA VAL A 112 -2.45 1.06 -12.61
C VAL A 112 -1.64 -0.19 -12.24
N SER A 113 -0.76 -0.64 -13.13
CA SER A 113 0.12 -1.80 -12.88
C SER A 113 1.11 -1.53 -11.73
N LEU A 114 1.54 -0.27 -11.56
CA LEU A 114 2.41 0.15 -10.47
C LEU A 114 1.68 0.25 -9.12
N ILE A 115 0.34 0.34 -9.13
CA ILE A 115 -0.51 0.43 -7.92
C ILE A 115 -0.99 -0.96 -7.49
N LEU A 116 -1.25 -1.86 -8.45
CA LEU A 116 -1.75 -3.20 -8.19
C LEU A 116 -0.78 -4.03 -7.34
N LEU A 117 0.52 -4.00 -7.64
CA LEU A 117 1.52 -4.79 -6.91
C LEU A 117 1.66 -4.34 -5.44
N PRO A 118 1.86 -3.04 -5.13
CA PRO A 118 1.80 -2.56 -3.75
C PRO A 118 0.51 -2.95 -3.04
N SER A 119 -0.65 -2.80 -3.72
CA SER A 119 -1.94 -3.17 -3.14
C SER A 119 -2.00 -4.65 -2.73
N LEU A 120 -1.51 -5.57 -3.57
CA LEU A 120 -1.46 -6.99 -3.24
C LEU A 120 -0.60 -7.27 -2.00
N VAL A 121 0.53 -6.56 -1.86
CA VAL A 121 1.41 -6.65 -0.69
C VAL A 121 0.69 -6.16 0.58
N LEU A 122 -0.06 -5.04 0.49
CA LEU A 122 -0.86 -4.53 1.61
C LEU A 122 -1.91 -5.55 2.05
N GLY A 123 -2.64 -6.15 1.11
CA GLY A 123 -3.65 -7.17 1.44
C GLY A 123 -3.05 -8.46 1.99
N PHE A 124 -1.85 -8.85 1.55
CA PHE A 124 -1.10 -9.97 2.15
C PHE A 124 -0.79 -9.72 3.63
N PHE A 125 -0.31 -8.52 3.97
CA PHE A 125 -0.01 -8.19 5.36
C PHE A 125 -1.25 -7.98 6.22
N LYS A 126 -2.37 -7.53 5.64
CA LYS A 126 -3.67 -7.52 6.33
C LYS A 126 -4.05 -8.95 6.78
N GLU A 127 -3.96 -9.93 5.89
CA GLU A 127 -4.29 -11.31 6.22
C GLU A 127 -3.28 -11.95 7.19
N ARG A 128 -1.98 -11.68 7.00
CA ARG A 128 -0.91 -12.22 7.86
C ARG A 128 -1.00 -11.74 9.31
N TYR A 129 -1.36 -10.48 9.52
CA TYR A 129 -1.40 -9.87 10.85
C TYR A 129 -2.83 -9.65 11.39
N ALA A 130 -3.85 -9.95 10.58
CA ALA A 130 -5.26 -9.72 10.89
C ALA A 130 -5.59 -8.28 11.35
N THR A 131 -4.76 -7.30 10.97
CA THR A 131 -4.90 -5.88 11.36
C THR A 131 -4.67 -4.98 10.16
N ILE A 132 -5.33 -3.82 10.14
CA ILE A 132 -5.09 -2.78 9.12
C ILE A 132 -3.90 -1.89 9.46
N LEU A 133 -3.37 -1.94 10.69
CA LEU A 133 -2.28 -1.05 11.11
C LEU A 133 -0.97 -1.29 10.34
N VAL A 134 -0.63 -2.55 10.04
CA VAL A 134 0.55 -2.89 9.24
C VAL A 134 0.37 -2.42 7.78
N PRO A 135 -0.75 -2.72 7.09
CA PRO A 135 -1.07 -2.13 5.80
C PRO A 135 -0.99 -0.59 5.78
N ILE A 136 -1.58 0.10 6.77
CA ILE A 136 -1.49 1.57 6.87
C ILE A 136 -0.03 2.00 6.90
N GLY A 137 0.78 1.45 7.81
CA GLY A 137 2.20 1.83 7.91
C GLY A 137 2.98 1.59 6.61
N LEU A 138 2.74 0.47 5.93
CA LEU A 138 3.36 0.16 4.65
C LEU A 138 2.88 1.08 3.52
N HIS A 139 1.60 1.43 3.48
CA HIS A 139 1.05 2.35 2.49
C HIS A 139 1.66 3.74 2.63
N ILE A 140 1.75 4.25 3.87
CA ILE A 140 2.44 5.51 4.18
C ILE A 140 3.90 5.45 3.71
N LEU A 141 4.61 4.36 4.01
CA LEU A 141 5.99 4.15 3.56
C LEU A 141 6.10 4.15 2.04
N PHE A 142 5.23 3.43 1.33
CA PHE A 142 5.25 3.36 -0.13
C PHE A 142 5.00 4.73 -0.75
N ASN A 143 4.04 5.51 -0.24
CA ASN A 143 3.80 6.88 -0.68
C ASN A 143 5.00 7.78 -0.39
N LEU A 144 5.62 7.66 0.78
CA LEU A 144 6.82 8.43 1.13
C LEU A 144 7.99 8.12 0.19
N VAL A 145 8.29 6.84 -0.02
CA VAL A 145 9.36 6.40 -0.92
C VAL A 145 9.09 6.90 -2.34
N PHE A 146 7.85 6.79 -2.83
CA PHE A 146 7.48 7.29 -4.13
C PHE A 146 7.67 8.82 -4.23
N LEU A 147 7.16 9.59 -3.27
CA LEU A 147 7.32 11.05 -3.24
C LEU A 147 8.80 11.45 -3.24
N LEU A 148 9.61 10.88 -2.35
CA LEU A 148 11.05 11.15 -2.28
C LEU A 148 11.75 10.84 -3.60
N SER A 149 11.41 9.72 -4.24
CA SER A 149 11.99 9.36 -5.53
C SER A 149 11.67 10.36 -6.65
N ARG A 150 10.57 11.13 -6.54
CA ARG A 150 10.12 12.08 -7.58
C ARG A 150 10.42 13.55 -7.28
N LEU A 151 10.71 13.91 -6.04
CA LEU A 151 11.01 15.29 -5.66
C LEU A 151 12.40 15.76 -6.09
N ALA A 152 13.36 14.84 -6.18
CA ALA A 152 14.76 15.19 -6.00
C ALA A 152 15.53 15.60 -7.27
N ASN A 153 14.90 15.87 -8.42
CA ASN A 153 15.62 16.33 -9.61
C ASN A 153 14.79 17.27 -10.51
N THR A 154 15.16 18.55 -10.57
CA THR A 154 14.62 19.46 -11.60
C THR A 154 15.18 19.05 -12.96
N CYS A 155 14.33 18.72 -13.93
CA CYS A 155 14.79 18.59 -15.31
C CYS A 155 15.29 19.99 -15.74
N SER A 156 16.54 20.07 -16.22
CA SER A 156 17.10 21.24 -16.92
C SER A 156 16.54 21.33 -18.34
#